data_AF-A0A9W8HNW4-F1
#
_entry.id   AF-A0A9W8HNW4-F1
#
_cell.length_a   1.000
_cell.length_b   1.000
_cell.length_c   1.000
_cell.angle_alpha   90.00
_cell.angle_beta   90.00
_cell.angle_gamma   90.00
#
_symmetry.space_group_name_H-M   'P 1'
#
loop_
_entity.id
_entity.type
_entity.pdbx_description
1 polymer ?
#
loop_
_entity_poly.entity_id
_entity_poly.type
_entity_poly.pdbx_seq_one_letter_code
_entity_poly.pdbx_strand_id
1 'polypeptide(L)'
;MSMRALSKTGPAARAYIRYASTESAAQKATQAATQAATSAASAVQSQGLTKTLCNLYKAATGPLPATVKAPLNKAAGFLEPVLYYSEVAFHMCKQVVVRQNFTLPTKADFAASETQLFKVLDMVKIRNIKSLKDVSLAQWTSGAVKAFELSALFVVAEMVGRGSIVGYKD
;
A
#
# COMPACT_ATOMS: atom_id res chain seq x y z
N MET A 1 -27.07 -13.73 69.68
CA MET A 1 -26.75 -15.03 69.06
C MET A 1 -26.93 -14.89 67.55
N SER A 2 -25.86 -14.54 66.83
CA SER A 2 -25.07 -15.45 65.97
C SER A 2 -25.91 -16.27 64.99
N MET A 3 -25.82 -15.97 63.70
CA MET A 3 -25.45 -16.94 62.64
C MET A 3 -25.08 -16.17 61.36
N ARG A 4 -23.79 -15.89 61.18
CA ARG A 4 -23.21 -15.46 59.90
C ARG A 4 -22.77 -16.74 59.18
N ALA A 5 -23.59 -17.23 58.25
CA ALA A 5 -23.25 -18.39 57.44
C ALA A 5 -22.10 -18.02 56.49
N LEU A 6 -20.87 -18.38 56.87
CA LEU A 6 -19.70 -18.34 56.00
C LEU A 6 -19.84 -19.49 54.98
N SER A 7 -20.35 -19.18 53.79
CA SER A 7 -20.29 -20.10 52.65
C SER A 7 -18.84 -20.17 52.15
N LYS A 8 -18.15 -21.23 52.57
CA LYS A 8 -16.78 -21.55 52.16
C LYS A 8 -16.80 -22.07 50.72
N THR A 9 -16.85 -21.18 49.72
CA THR A 9 -16.59 -21.58 48.32
C THR A 9 -15.13 -22.00 48.21
N GLY A 10 -14.88 -23.29 47.99
CA GLY A 10 -13.54 -23.83 47.83
C GLY A 10 -12.77 -23.19 46.66
N PRO A 11 -11.42 -23.25 46.68
CA PRO A 11 -10.56 -22.60 45.68
C PRO A 11 -10.88 -23.00 44.22
N ALA A 12 -11.41 -24.22 44.01
CA ALA A 12 -11.83 -24.70 42.69
C ALA A 12 -13.03 -23.95 42.09
N ALA A 13 -14.04 -23.60 42.90
CA ALA A 13 -15.23 -22.87 42.42
C ALA A 13 -14.89 -21.42 42.03
N ARG A 14 -13.97 -20.79 42.78
CA ARG A 14 -13.50 -19.43 42.48
C ARG A 14 -12.63 -19.38 41.22
N ALA A 15 -11.84 -20.42 40.97
CA ALA A 15 -11.08 -20.57 39.74
C ALA A 15 -12.01 -20.75 38.54
N TYR A 16 -13.01 -21.65 38.64
CA TYR A 16 -13.97 -21.91 37.58
C TYR A 16 -14.79 -20.67 37.17
N ILE A 17 -15.26 -19.88 38.14
CA ILE A 17 -15.95 -18.61 37.87
C ILE A 17 -15.03 -17.61 37.15
N ARG A 18 -13.74 -17.59 37.48
CA ARG A 18 -12.76 -16.70 36.86
C ARG A 18 -12.49 -17.09 35.40
N TYR A 19 -12.43 -18.38 35.09
CA TYR A 19 -12.25 -18.89 33.72
C TYR A 19 -13.49 -18.68 32.83
N ALA A 20 -14.69 -18.92 33.35
CA ALA A 20 -15.95 -18.66 32.63
C ALA A 20 -16.14 -17.17 32.27
N SER A 21 -15.63 -16.27 33.13
CA SER A 21 -15.63 -14.82 32.91
C SER A 21 -14.64 -14.39 31.82
N THR A 22 -13.50 -15.07 31.70
CA THR A 22 -12.49 -14.79 30.66
C THR A 22 -12.86 -15.37 29.30
N GLU A 23 -13.55 -16.51 29.22
CA GLU A 23 -14.04 -17.06 27.95
C GLU A 23 -15.11 -16.16 27.33
N SER A 24 -16.03 -15.63 28.15
CA SER A 24 -17.08 -14.70 27.71
C SER A 24 -16.51 -13.33 27.29
N ALA A 25 -15.46 -12.85 27.95
CA ALA A 25 -14.76 -11.61 27.60
C ALA A 25 -13.88 -11.77 26.34
N ALA A 26 -13.21 -12.91 26.20
CA ALA A 26 -12.44 -13.26 25.01
C ALA A 26 -13.36 -13.40 23.78
N GLN A 27 -14.50 -14.08 23.90
CA GLN A 27 -15.48 -14.19 22.81
C GLN A 27 -16.11 -12.85 22.43
N LYS A 28 -16.39 -11.96 23.40
CA LYS A 28 -16.83 -10.58 23.11
C LYS A 28 -15.73 -9.75 22.43
N ALA A 29 -14.47 -9.94 22.80
CA ALA A 29 -13.33 -9.28 22.14
C ALA A 29 -13.11 -9.81 20.72
N THR A 30 -13.25 -11.12 20.49
CA THR A 30 -13.18 -11.73 19.16
C THR A 30 -14.35 -11.27 18.30
N GLN A 31 -15.58 -11.26 18.83
CA GLN A 31 -16.75 -10.75 18.10
C GLN A 31 -16.65 -9.25 17.78
N ALA A 32 -16.11 -8.44 18.70
CA ALA A 32 -15.83 -7.03 18.45
C ALA A 32 -14.73 -6.83 17.41
N ALA A 33 -13.69 -7.67 17.40
CA ALA A 33 -12.63 -7.64 16.39
C ALA A 33 -13.15 -8.08 15.01
N THR A 34 -14.00 -9.12 14.94
CA THR A 34 -14.61 -9.58 13.69
C THR A 34 -15.63 -8.57 13.16
N GLN A 35 -16.43 -7.94 14.03
CA GLN A 35 -17.34 -6.87 13.64
C GLN A 35 -16.59 -5.60 13.22
N ALA A 36 -15.47 -5.26 13.88
CA ALA A 36 -14.59 -4.16 13.48
C ALA A 36 -13.89 -4.42 12.15
N ALA A 37 -13.46 -5.65 11.87
CA ALA A 37 -12.89 -6.06 10.58
C ALA A 37 -13.95 -6.01 9.45
N THR A 38 -15.18 -6.46 9.74
CA THR A 38 -16.28 -6.50 8.76
C THR A 38 -16.84 -5.10 8.46
N SER A 39 -16.93 -4.23 9.49
CA SER A 39 -17.29 -2.81 9.33
C SER A 39 -16.16 -1.98 8.73
N ALA A 40 -14.90 -2.35 8.92
CA ALA A 40 -13.78 -1.76 8.20
C ALA A 40 -13.81 -2.11 6.70
N ALA A 41 -14.06 -3.37 6.34
CA ALA A 41 -14.16 -3.77 4.93
C ALA A 41 -15.27 -3.00 4.18
N SER A 42 -16.40 -2.74 4.84
CA SER A 42 -17.54 -2.00 4.27
C SER A 42 -17.40 -0.46 4.38
N ALA A 43 -16.64 0.06 5.35
CA ALA A 43 -16.34 1.49 5.47
C ALA A 43 -15.20 1.95 4.53
N VAL A 44 -14.22 1.09 4.20
CA VAL A 44 -13.20 1.39 3.17
C VAL A 44 -13.86 1.74 1.83
N GLN A 45 -14.98 1.10 1.54
CA GLN A 45 -15.71 1.27 0.29
C GLN A 45 -16.58 2.54 0.25
N SER A 46 -16.89 3.17 1.39
CA SER A 46 -17.80 4.34 1.47
C SER A 46 -17.19 5.61 2.09
N GLN A 47 -16.13 5.52 2.89
CA GLN A 47 -15.55 6.68 3.63
C GLN A 47 -14.05 6.91 3.37
N GLY A 48 -13.42 6.08 2.54
CA GLY A 48 -11.98 6.14 2.25
C GLY A 48 -11.15 5.36 3.28
N LEU A 49 -9.99 4.86 2.83
CA LEU A 49 -9.10 4.01 3.61
C LEU A 49 -8.63 4.74 4.89
N THR A 50 -8.39 6.04 4.77
CA THR A 50 -7.87 6.92 5.81
C THR A 50 -8.81 7.02 7.02
N LYS A 51 -10.09 7.33 6.81
CA LYS A 51 -11.09 7.43 7.89
C LYS A 51 -11.37 6.08 8.53
N THR A 52 -11.31 5.02 7.74
CA THR A 52 -11.59 3.67 8.23
C THR A 52 -10.47 3.16 9.13
N LEU A 53 -9.20 3.38 8.76
CA LEU A 53 -8.06 3.05 9.59
C LEU A 53 -8.01 3.89 10.87
N CYS A 54 -8.32 5.19 10.80
CA CYS A 54 -8.41 6.05 11.99
C CYS A 54 -9.53 5.60 12.95
N ASN A 55 -10.70 5.24 12.43
CA ASN A 55 -11.82 4.77 13.26
C ASN A 55 -11.53 3.40 13.88
N LEU A 56 -10.93 2.48 13.13
CA LEU A 56 -10.49 1.19 13.62
C LEU A 56 -9.41 1.33 14.70
N TYR A 57 -8.46 2.23 14.47
CA TYR A 57 -7.43 2.57 15.43
C TYR A 57 -8.03 3.12 16.74
N LYS A 58 -9.00 4.05 16.64
CA LYS A 58 -9.68 4.63 17.80
C LYS A 58 -10.51 3.60 18.58
N ALA A 59 -11.12 2.64 17.88
CA ALA A 59 -11.86 1.54 18.49
C ALA A 59 -10.94 0.50 19.17
N ALA A 60 -9.84 0.13 18.51
CA ALA A 60 -8.88 -0.85 19.03
C ALA A 60 -8.05 -0.31 20.20
N THR A 61 -7.80 1.00 20.24
CA THR A 61 -6.99 1.63 21.30
C THR A 61 -7.80 2.12 22.49
N GLY A 62 -9.12 2.21 22.38
CA GLY A 62 -10.04 2.62 23.45
C GLY A 62 -9.78 1.96 24.82
N PRO A 63 -9.58 0.63 24.91
CA PRO A 63 -9.39 -0.06 26.19
C PRO A 63 -7.94 -0.08 26.72
N LEU A 64 -6.96 0.44 25.99
CA LEU A 64 -5.55 0.39 26.43
C LEU A 64 -5.21 1.45 27.51
N PRO A 65 -4.24 1.16 28.40
CA PRO A 65 -3.75 2.13 29.38
C PRO A 65 -3.03 3.33 28.71
N ALA A 66 -3.11 4.50 29.35
CA ALA A 66 -2.63 5.78 28.80
C ALA A 66 -1.14 5.77 28.39
N THR A 67 -0.32 4.97 29.07
CA THR A 67 1.12 4.80 28.81
C THR A 67 1.41 4.18 27.44
N VAL A 68 0.51 3.31 26.95
CA VAL A 68 0.63 2.69 25.61
C VAL A 68 -0.07 3.53 24.55
N LYS A 69 -1.14 4.25 24.92
CA LYS A 69 -1.88 5.16 24.02
C LYS A 69 -1.03 6.33 23.52
N ALA A 70 -0.17 6.91 24.36
CA ALA A 70 0.60 8.10 24.01
C ALA A 70 1.57 7.91 22.81
N PRO A 71 2.44 6.89 22.76
CA PRO A 71 3.30 6.67 21.60
C PRO A 71 2.51 6.19 20.38
N LEU A 72 1.45 5.41 20.60
CA LEU A 72 0.63 4.88 19.52
C LEU A 72 -0.17 6.00 18.83
N ASN A 73 -0.69 6.98 19.59
CA ASN A 73 -1.45 8.11 19.03
C ASN A 73 -0.53 9.02 18.21
N LYS A 74 0.74 9.17 18.60
CA LYS A 74 1.74 9.87 17.79
C LYS A 74 1.97 9.15 16.46
N ALA A 75 2.14 7.83 16.49
CA ALA A 75 2.31 7.04 15.26
C ALA A 75 1.08 7.11 14.34
N ALA A 76 -0.14 7.00 14.89
CA ALA A 76 -1.38 7.13 14.13
C ALA A 76 -1.54 8.52 13.49
N GLY A 77 -1.13 9.59 14.20
CA GLY A 77 -1.14 10.96 13.67
C GLY A 77 -0.21 11.18 12.48
N PHE A 78 0.86 10.40 12.32
CA PHE A 78 1.71 10.43 11.13
C PHE A 78 1.15 9.61 9.97
N LEU A 79 0.38 8.55 10.25
CA LEU A 79 -0.22 7.71 9.22
C LEU A 79 -1.37 8.42 8.49
N GLU A 80 -2.16 9.22 9.20
CA GLU A 80 -3.31 9.93 8.64
C GLU A 80 -2.97 10.85 7.44
N PRO A 81 -1.96 11.75 7.50
CA PRO A 81 -1.59 12.56 6.34
C PRO A 81 -0.99 11.72 5.21
N VAL A 82 -0.20 10.69 5.52
CA VAL A 82 0.41 9.82 4.50
C VAL A 82 -0.68 9.07 3.72
N LEU A 83 -1.66 8.51 4.42
CA LEU A 83 -2.78 7.80 3.81
C LEU A 83 -3.61 8.75 2.95
N TYR A 84 -3.92 9.95 3.45
CA TYR A 84 -4.65 10.94 2.67
C TYR A 84 -3.93 11.32 1.37
N TYR A 85 -2.64 11.66 1.44
CA TYR A 85 -1.87 12.00 0.25
C TYR A 85 -1.72 10.82 -0.71
N SER A 86 -1.58 9.59 -0.19
CA SER A 86 -1.53 8.38 -1.03
C SER A 86 -2.85 8.13 -1.76
N GLU A 87 -3.99 8.38 -1.11
CA GLU A 87 -5.32 8.23 -1.69
C GLU A 87 -5.55 9.27 -2.80
N VAL A 88 -5.16 10.52 -2.57
CA VAL A 88 -5.20 11.57 -3.61
C VAL A 88 -4.30 11.21 -4.79
N ALA A 89 -3.07 10.78 -4.54
CA ALA A 89 -2.14 10.35 -5.58
C ALA A 89 -2.69 9.16 -6.39
N PHE A 90 -3.33 8.20 -5.73
CA PHE A 90 -3.98 7.07 -6.37
C PHE A 90 -5.14 7.51 -7.27
N HIS A 91 -6.00 8.41 -6.81
CA HIS A 91 -7.09 8.95 -7.62
C HIS A 91 -6.59 9.72 -8.84
N MET A 92 -5.55 10.53 -8.67
CA MET A 92 -4.91 11.24 -9.78
C MET A 92 -4.29 10.27 -10.79
N CYS A 93 -3.56 9.26 -10.31
CA CYS A 93 -2.99 8.21 -11.15
C CYS A 93 -4.08 7.48 -11.96
N LYS A 94 -5.17 7.06 -11.29
CA LYS A 94 -6.31 6.41 -11.95
C LYS A 94 -6.91 7.28 -13.06
N GLN A 95 -7.08 8.57 -12.82
CA GLN A 95 -7.60 9.49 -13.83
C GLN A 95 -6.67 9.60 -15.04
N VAL A 96 -5.36 9.73 -14.81
CA VAL A 96 -4.36 9.79 -15.89
C VAL A 96 -4.36 8.50 -16.70
N VAL A 97 -4.34 7.35 -16.04
CA VAL A 97 -4.35 6.02 -16.68
C VAL A 97 -5.57 5.86 -17.59
N VAL A 98 -6.76 6.21 -17.09
CA VAL A 98 -8.01 6.11 -17.88
C VAL A 98 -8.02 7.12 -19.03
N ARG A 99 -7.58 8.36 -18.81
CA ARG A 99 -7.62 9.42 -19.82
C ARG A 99 -6.59 9.22 -20.94
N GLN A 100 -5.42 8.71 -20.60
CA GLN A 100 -4.33 8.47 -21.56
C GLN A 100 -4.36 7.06 -22.14
N ASN A 101 -5.37 6.25 -21.80
CA ASN A 101 -5.50 4.84 -22.19
C ASN A 101 -4.21 4.05 -21.90
N PHE A 102 -3.53 4.35 -20.80
CA PHE A 102 -2.36 3.59 -20.40
C PHE A 102 -2.81 2.21 -19.89
N THR A 103 -2.28 1.16 -20.48
CA THR A 103 -2.45 -0.21 -20.00
C THR A 103 -1.15 -0.69 -19.37
N LEU A 104 -1.25 -1.32 -18.21
CA LEU A 104 -0.08 -1.98 -17.62
C LEU A 104 0.34 -3.14 -18.52
N PRO A 105 1.62 -3.24 -18.88
CA PRO A 105 2.09 -4.30 -19.77
C PRO A 105 1.93 -5.66 -19.10
N THR A 106 1.43 -6.62 -19.87
CA THR A 106 1.31 -8.01 -19.47
C THR A 106 2.64 -8.74 -19.70
N LYS A 107 2.81 -9.93 -19.10
CA LYS A 107 4.01 -10.76 -19.32
C LYS A 107 4.25 -11.09 -20.79
N ALA A 108 3.17 -11.20 -21.58
CA ALA A 108 3.27 -11.45 -23.02
C ALA A 108 3.87 -10.25 -23.77
N ASP A 109 3.53 -9.03 -23.36
CA ASP A 109 4.06 -7.80 -23.97
C ASP A 109 5.57 -7.67 -23.73
N PHE A 110 6.05 -8.09 -22.56
CA PHE A 110 7.49 -8.16 -22.26
C PHE A 110 8.21 -9.12 -23.22
N ALA A 111 7.71 -10.35 -23.38
CA ALA A 111 8.30 -11.31 -24.32
C ALA A 111 8.30 -10.78 -25.76
N ALA A 112 7.21 -10.12 -26.18
CA ALA A 112 7.15 -9.48 -27.49
C ALA A 112 8.20 -8.37 -27.64
N SER A 113 8.34 -7.49 -26.64
CA SER A 113 9.33 -6.42 -26.67
C SER A 113 10.78 -6.92 -26.68
N GLU A 114 11.10 -7.99 -25.96
CA GLU A 114 12.44 -8.60 -25.98
C GLU A 114 12.81 -9.10 -27.37
N THR A 115 11.90 -9.82 -28.04
CA THR A 115 12.15 -10.30 -29.41
C THR A 115 12.33 -9.14 -30.40
N GLN A 116 11.63 -8.02 -30.21
CA GLN A 116 11.80 -6.83 -31.05
C GLN A 116 13.15 -6.14 -30.78
N LEU A 117 13.57 -6.03 -29.51
CA LEU A 117 14.86 -5.47 -29.14
C LEU A 117 16.01 -6.27 -29.73
N PHE A 118 15.98 -7.61 -29.64
CA PHE A 118 17.02 -8.45 -30.22
C PHE A 118 17.09 -8.32 -31.75
N LYS A 119 15.94 -8.22 -32.43
CA LYS A 119 15.90 -7.97 -33.88
C LYS A 119 16.53 -6.63 -34.25
N VAL A 120 16.26 -5.57 -33.50
CA VAL A 120 16.88 -4.25 -33.72
C VAL A 120 18.39 -4.32 -33.47
N LEU A 121 18.83 -4.99 -32.40
CA LEU A 121 20.24 -5.17 -32.09
C LEU A 121 21.00 -5.89 -33.22
N ASP A 122 20.38 -6.92 -33.81
CA ASP A 122 20.94 -7.67 -34.93
C ASP A 122 20.97 -6.86 -36.23
N MET A 123 20.04 -5.93 -36.43
CA MET A 123 20.07 -4.97 -37.56
C MET A 123 21.16 -3.90 -37.40
N VAL A 124 21.43 -3.47 -36.17
CA VAL A 124 22.42 -2.42 -35.85
C VAL A 124 23.85 -2.98 -35.83
N LYS A 125 24.04 -4.30 -35.69
CA LYS A 125 25.36 -4.93 -35.87
C LYS A 125 25.93 -4.56 -37.24
N ILE A 126 27.25 -4.31 -37.24
CA ILE A 126 28.13 -3.76 -38.30
C ILE A 126 27.90 -4.36 -39.72
N ARG A 127 27.21 -5.49 -39.84
CA ARG A 127 26.88 -6.13 -41.12
C ARG A 127 25.81 -5.42 -41.96
N ASN A 128 24.95 -4.57 -41.38
CA ASN A 128 23.81 -3.95 -42.09
C ASN A 128 23.82 -2.40 -42.12
N ILE A 129 25.00 -1.77 -42.14
CA ILE A 129 25.16 -0.30 -42.18
C ILE A 129 24.50 0.31 -43.44
N LYS A 130 24.35 -0.45 -44.52
CA LYS A 130 23.63 0.00 -45.73
C LYS A 130 22.14 0.22 -45.47
N SER A 131 21.49 -0.67 -44.72
CA SER A 131 20.06 -0.59 -44.40
C SER A 131 19.69 0.56 -43.46
N LEU A 132 20.66 1.06 -42.67
CA LEU A 132 20.47 2.23 -41.81
C LEU A 132 20.44 3.56 -42.59
N LYS A 133 21.01 3.59 -43.80
CA LYS A 133 21.02 4.78 -44.67
C LYS A 133 19.71 4.96 -45.45
N ASP A 134 18.93 3.90 -45.61
CA ASP A 134 17.65 3.92 -46.33
C ASP A 134 16.45 4.30 -45.43
N VAL A 135 16.70 4.61 -44.15
CA VAL A 135 15.67 5.01 -43.18
C VAL A 135 15.23 6.44 -43.45
N SER A 136 13.91 6.68 -43.49
CA SER A 136 13.38 8.02 -43.77
C SER A 136 13.67 9.01 -42.63
N LEU A 137 13.80 10.28 -42.97
CA LEU A 137 14.03 11.37 -42.00
C LEU A 137 12.90 11.47 -40.96
N ALA A 138 11.66 11.12 -41.35
CA ALA A 138 10.52 11.04 -40.44
C ALA A 138 10.65 9.91 -39.41
N GLN A 139 11.21 8.76 -39.80
CA GLN A 139 11.45 7.64 -38.88
C GLN A 139 12.58 7.96 -37.90
N TRP A 140 13.64 8.63 -38.37
CA TRP A 140 14.74 9.09 -37.53
C TRP A 140 14.30 10.09 -36.47
N THR A 141 13.49 11.08 -36.85
CA THR A 141 12.98 12.10 -35.91
C THR A 141 12.04 11.49 -34.89
N SER A 142 11.10 10.62 -35.31
CA SER A 142 10.25 9.90 -34.36
C SER A 142 11.07 9.02 -33.40
N GLY A 143 12.09 8.32 -33.89
CA GLY A 143 12.97 7.52 -33.06
C GLY A 143 13.76 8.36 -32.05
N ALA A 144 14.28 9.50 -32.47
CA ALA A 144 15.01 10.43 -31.62
C ALA A 144 14.12 11.01 -30.51
N VAL A 145 12.87 11.40 -30.83
CA VAL A 145 11.91 11.88 -29.82
C VAL A 145 11.63 10.79 -28.79
N LYS A 146 11.42 9.54 -29.20
CA LYS A 146 11.22 8.42 -28.26
C LYS A 146 12.44 8.11 -27.42
N ALA A 147 13.65 8.19 -27.98
CA ALA A 147 14.88 8.04 -27.22
C ALA A 147 15.04 9.16 -26.17
N PHE A 148 14.66 10.39 -26.52
CA PHE A 148 14.66 11.51 -25.60
C PHE A 148 13.64 11.30 -24.46
N GLU A 149 12.40 10.89 -24.78
CA GLU A 149 11.39 10.53 -23.77
C GLU A 149 11.90 9.45 -22.79
N LEU A 150 12.57 8.41 -23.30
CA LEU A 150 13.20 7.37 -22.49
C LEU A 150 14.30 7.91 -21.57
N SER A 151 15.16 8.80 -22.09
CA SER A 151 16.21 9.42 -21.28
C SER A 151 15.64 10.32 -20.18
N ALA A 152 14.55 11.03 -20.47
CA ALA A 152 13.85 11.86 -19.48
C ALA A 152 13.22 10.99 -18.38
N LEU A 153 12.58 9.88 -18.77
CA LEU A 153 12.05 8.90 -17.81
C LEU A 153 13.14 8.31 -16.91
N PHE A 154 14.32 8.03 -17.46
CA PHE A 154 15.46 7.56 -16.68
C PHE A 154 15.89 8.59 -15.61
N VAL A 155 16.01 9.86 -15.98
CA VAL A 155 16.37 10.94 -15.03
C VAL A 155 15.31 11.09 -13.94
N VAL A 156 14.02 11.04 -14.29
CA VAL A 156 12.93 11.08 -13.30
C VAL A 156 13.01 9.87 -12.36
N ALA A 157 13.28 8.67 -12.90
CA ALA A 157 13.46 7.47 -12.09
C ALA A 157 14.67 7.58 -11.15
N GLU A 158 15.77 8.18 -11.60
CA GLU A 158 16.94 8.45 -10.77
C GLU A 158 16.60 9.43 -9.61
N MET A 159 15.86 10.50 -9.90
CA MET A 159 15.39 11.44 -8.87
C MET A 159 14.54 10.75 -7.80
N VAL A 160 13.64 9.84 -8.22
CA VAL A 160 12.79 9.05 -7.31
C VAL A 160 13.65 8.05 -6.52
N GLY A 161 14.56 7.33 -7.17
CA GLY A 161 15.43 6.33 -6.54
C GLY A 161 16.39 6.94 -5.51
N ARG A 162 16.88 8.16 -5.75
CA ARG A 162 17.73 8.90 -4.80
C ARG A 162 16.93 9.63 -3.72
N GLY A 163 15.63 9.85 -3.94
CA GLY A 163 14.81 10.68 -3.04
C GLY A 163 15.27 12.14 -2.97
N SER A 164 15.98 12.64 -3.99
CA SER A 164 16.47 14.02 -4.08
C SER A 164 16.39 14.55 -5.50
N ILE A 165 15.77 15.72 -5.64
CA ILE A 165 15.59 16.42 -6.93
C ILE A 165 16.92 17.00 -7.43
N VAL A 166 17.78 17.48 -6.53
CA VAL A 166 19.06 18.14 -6.87
C VAL A 166 20.19 17.49 -6.08
N GLY A 167 21.20 16.99 -6.80
CA GLY A 167 22.44 16.47 -6.21
C GLY A 167 22.27 15.27 -5.28
N TYR A 168 23.39 14.62 -4.97
CA TYR A 168 23.44 13.68 -3.87
C TYR A 168 23.43 14.48 -2.57
N LYS A 169 22.70 13.99 -1.57
CA LYS A 169 22.86 14.50 -0.21
C LYS A 169 24.18 13.94 0.28
N ASP A 170 25.19 14.80 0.37
CA ASP A 170 26.38 14.54 1.18
C ASP A 170 25.97 14.37 2.66
#